data_AF-A0A940YJ66-F1
#
_entry.id   AF-A0A940YJ66-F1
#
_cell.length_a   1.000
_cell.length_b   1.000
_cell.length_c   1.000
_cell.angle_alpha   90.00
_cell.angle_beta   90.00
_cell.angle_gamma   90.00
#
_symmetry.space_group_name_H-M   'P 1'
#
loop_
_entity.id
_entity.type
_entity.pdbx_description
1 polymer ?
#
loop_
_entity_poly.entity_id
_entity_poly.type
_entity_poly.pdbx_seq_one_letter_code
_entity_poly.pdbx_strand_id
1 'polypeptide(L)' 'MSVAQRSLGAWATEGSTDNERRKIHEWGHDYNEHRPHSSLGHLTQREFIEQGQDNPSPVGRLLFKPV' A
#
# COMPACT_ATOMS: atom_id res chain seq x y z
N MET A 1 -5.97 41.83 -28.92
CA MET A 1 -6.75 40.76 -28.28
C MET A 1 -5.76 39.86 -27.55
N SER A 2 -5.70 39.94 -26.21
CA SER A 2 -4.79 39.13 -25.38
C SER A 2 -5.65 38.17 -24.57
N VAL A 3 -5.39 36.87 -24.70
CA VAL A 3 -6.07 35.83 -23.94
C VAL A 3 -5.63 35.93 -22.48
N ALA A 4 -6.57 36.34 -21.62
CA ALA A 4 -6.36 36.34 -20.17
C ALA A 4 -6.11 34.91 -19.71
N GLN A 5 -4.90 34.68 -19.23
CA GLN A 5 -4.46 33.48 -18.54
C GLN A 5 -5.47 33.17 -17.41
N ARG A 6 -6.21 32.06 -17.53
CA ARG A 6 -7.14 31.59 -16.48
C ARG A 6 -6.36 31.40 -15.19
N SER A 7 -6.71 32.16 -14.15
CA SER A 7 -6.31 31.88 -12.78
C SER A 7 -6.96 30.58 -12.34
N LEU A 8 -6.15 29.52 -12.19
CA LEU A 8 -6.55 28.34 -11.45
C LEU A 8 -6.32 28.65 -9.97
N GLY A 9 -7.43 28.82 -9.23
CA GLY A 9 -7.40 29.12 -7.81
C GLY A 9 -6.83 27.97 -6.98
N ALA A 10 -5.83 28.30 -6.16
CA ALA A 10 -5.63 27.92 -4.75
C ALA A 10 -6.24 26.61 -4.18
N TRP A 11 -6.20 25.47 -4.89
CA TRP A 11 -6.27 24.13 -4.27
C TRP A 11 -4.97 23.33 -4.43
N ALA A 12 -4.01 23.86 -5.19
CA ALA A 12 -2.67 23.32 -5.28
C ALA A 12 -1.83 23.85 -4.10
N THR A 13 -2.14 23.40 -2.89
CA THR A 13 -1.20 23.48 -1.76
C THR A 13 -0.11 22.43 -2.02
N GLU A 14 0.81 22.76 -2.93
CA GLU A 14 1.98 21.93 -3.27
C GLU A 14 3.00 21.94 -2.12
N GLY A 15 2.62 21.29 -1.02
CA GLY A 15 3.44 21.14 0.18
C GLY A 15 3.60 19.66 0.54
N SER A 16 4.65 19.04 0.00
CA SER A 16 5.26 17.77 0.47
C SER A 16 4.58 16.45 0.09
N THR A 17 4.55 16.16 -1.21
CA THR A 17 4.30 14.80 -1.75
C THR A 17 5.23 13.74 -1.13
N ASP A 18 6.44 14.12 -0.72
CA ASP A 18 7.40 13.23 -0.06
C ASP A 18 6.94 12.80 1.35
N ASN A 19 6.48 13.75 2.17
CA ASN A 19 5.94 13.46 3.49
C ASN A 19 4.68 12.59 3.41
N GLU A 20 3.81 12.83 2.43
CA GLU A 20 2.63 12.02 2.19
C GLU A 20 3.00 10.59 1.76
N ARG A 21 3.95 10.44 0.83
CA ARG A 21 4.48 9.12 0.41
C ARG A 21 5.09 8.36 1.57
N ARG A 22 5.88 9.03 2.41
CA ARG A 22 6.49 8.40 3.59
C ARG A 22 5.41 7.92 4.57
N LYS A 23 4.40 8.74 4.88
CA LYS A 23 3.29 8.35 5.76
C LYS A 23 2.53 7.13 5.22
N ILE A 24 2.29 7.09 3.91
CA ILE A 24 1.64 5.93 3.26
C ILE A 24 2.51 4.69 3.38
N HIS A 25 3.82 4.82 3.16
CA HIS A 25 4.76 3.71 3.25
C HIS A 25 4.91 3.19 4.68
N GLU A 26 5.04 4.08 5.66
CA GLU A 26 5.07 3.76 7.09
C GLU A 26 3.80 3.01 7.51
N TRP A 27 2.63 3.51 7.10
CA TRP A 27 1.36 2.86 7.39
C TRP A 27 1.24 1.49 6.70
N GLY A 28 1.67 1.37 5.44
CA GLY A 28 1.66 0.10 4.72
C GLY A 28 2.54 -0.95 5.38
N HIS A 29 3.73 -0.57 5.85
CA HIS A 29 4.62 -1.46 6.58
C HIS A 29 4.00 -1.92 7.92
N ASP A 30 3.47 -0.98 8.71
CA ASP A 30 2.78 -1.29 9.97
C ASP A 30 1.57 -2.23 9.76
N TYR A 31 0.75 -1.94 8.75
CA TYR A 31 -0.40 -2.75 8.38
C TYR A 31 0.00 -4.17 7.95
N ASN A 32 0.98 -4.30 7.07
CA ASN A 32 1.36 -5.60 6.51
C ASN A 32 2.09 -6.51 7.51
N GLU A 33 2.85 -5.93 8.42
CA GLU A 33 3.76 -6.68 9.31
C GLU A 33 3.31 -6.77 10.76
N HIS A 34 2.49 -5.84 11.26
CA HIS A 34 2.22 -5.75 12.71
C HIS A 34 0.74 -5.82 13.06
N ARG A 35 -0.17 -5.62 12.10
CA ARG A 35 -1.62 -5.67 12.36
C ARG A 35 -2.21 -7.02 11.98
N PRO A 36 -2.76 -7.78 12.93
CA PRO A 36 -3.47 -9.01 12.61
C PRO A 36 -4.85 -8.70 12.00
N HIS A 37 -5.22 -9.45 10.97
CA HIS A 37 -6.47 -9.28 10.23
C HIS A 37 -7.39 -10.47 10.48
N SER A 38 -8.61 -10.23 10.97
CA SER A 38 -9.59 -11.29 11.20
C SER A 38 -9.97 -12.05 9.92
N SER A 39 -9.98 -11.38 8.77
CA SER A 39 -10.20 -11.99 7.44
C SER A 39 -9.08 -12.94 7.01
N LEU A 40 -7.87 -12.78 7.57
CA LEU A 40 -6.74 -13.68 7.36
C LEU A 40 -6.59 -14.68 8.52
N GLY A 41 -7.60 -14.83 9.39
CA GLY A 41 -7.53 -15.72 10.55
C GLY A 41 -6.73 -15.16 11.73
N HIS A 42 -6.73 -13.84 11.92
CA HIS A 42 -5.93 -13.10 12.90
C HIS A 42 -4.42 -13.10 12.60
N LEU A 43 -4.05 -13.22 11.33
CA LEU A 43 -2.67 -13.12 10.86
C LEU A 43 -2.40 -11.74 10.25
N THR A 44 -1.15 -11.32 10.33
CA THR A 44 -0.64 -10.22 9.51
C THR A 44 -0.59 -10.67 8.03
N GLN A 45 -0.50 -9.71 7.11
CA GLN A 45 -0.42 -10.06 5.69
C GLN A 45 0.85 -10.86 5.37
N ARG A 46 1.96 -10.53 6.02
CA ARG A 46 3.22 -11.27 5.93
C ARG A 46 3.07 -12.72 6.38
N GLU A 47 2.54 -12.95 7.58
CA GLU A 47 2.35 -14.31 8.12
C GLU A 47 1.44 -15.15 7.23
N PHE A 48 0.39 -14.55 6.66
CA PHE A 48 -0.50 -15.24 5.73
C PHE A 48 0.22 -15.67 4.45
N ILE A 49 1.09 -14.81 3.88
CA ILE A 49 1.91 -15.14 2.71
C ILE A 49 2.90 -16.26 3.05
N GLU A 50 3.56 -16.19 4.20
CA GLU A 50 4.51 -17.20 4.68
C GLU A 50 3.83 -18.57 4.82
N GLN A 51 2.64 -18.63 5.42
CA GLN A 51 1.85 -19.87 5.51
C GLN A 51 1.43 -20.44 4.15
N GLY A 52 1.15 -19.57 3.17
CA GLY A 52 0.83 -19.98 1.80
C GLY A 52 2.00 -20.63 1.06
N GLN A 53 3.26 -20.36 1.45
CA GLN A 53 4.44 -20.98 0.86
C GLN A 53 4.68 -22.42 1.34
N ASP A 54 4.20 -22.77 2.54
CA ASP A 54 4.27 -24.14 3.09
C ASP A 54 3.28 -25.10 2.42
N ASN A 55 2.36 -24.60 1.58
CA ASN A 55 1.52 -25.43 0.72
C ASN A 55 2.27 -25.75 -0.59
N PRO A 56 2.74 -26.99 -0.82
CA PRO A 56 3.52 -27.35 -2.01
C PRO A 56 2.70 -27.41 -3.30
N SER A 57 1.40 -27.07 -3.26
CA SER A 57 0.58 -26.99 -4.47
C SER A 57 1.13 -25.92 -5.43
N PRO A 58 1.38 -26.26 -6.72
CA PRO A 58 1.83 -25.30 -7.74
C PRO A 58 0.94 -24.06 -7.86
N VAL A 59 -0.33 -24.18 -7.48
CA VAL A 59 -1.32 -23.09 -7.51
C VAL A 59 -1.12 -22.11 -6.34
N GLY A 60 -0.79 -22.61 -5.14
CA GLY A 60 -0.56 -21.76 -3.96
C GLY A 60 0.65 -20.82 -4.14
N ARG A 61 1.70 -21.34 -4.78
CA ARG A 61 2.93 -20.60 -5.09
C ARG A 61 2.75 -19.47 -6.12
N LEU A 62 1.75 -19.55 -7.00
CA LEU A 62 1.50 -18.53 -8.03
C LEU A 62 0.63 -17.38 -7.53
N LEU A 63 -0.22 -17.61 -6.52
CA LEU A 63 -1.11 -16.60 -5.96
C LEU A 63 -0.38 -15.69 -4.95
N PHE A 64 0.66 -16.21 -4.28
CA PHE A 64 1.46 -15.48 -3.30
C PHE A 64 2.91 -15.46 -3.75
N LYS A 65 3.26 -14.55 -4.65
CA LYS A 65 4.65 -14.28 -4.97
C LYS A 65 5.19 -13.26 -3.97
N PRO A 66 6.24 -13.57 -3.17
CA PRO A 66 6.91 -12.55 -2.38
C PRO A 66 7.57 -11.55 -3.34
N VAL A 67 7.40 -10.25 -3.04
CA VAL A 67 8.06 -9.14 -3.75
C VAL A 67 9.47 -8.93 -3.24
#